data_AF-A0A6I0E0A4-F1
#
_entry.id   AF-A0A6I0E0A4-F1
#
_cell.length_a   1.000
_cell.length_b   1.000
_cell.length_c   1.000
_cell.angle_alpha   90.00
_cell.angle_beta   90.00
_cell.angle_gamma   90.00
#
_symmetry.space_group_name_H-M   'P 1'
#
loop_
_entity.id
_entity.type
_entity.pdbx_description
1 polymer ?
#
loop_
_entity_poly.entity_id
_entity_poly.type
_entity_poly.pdbx_seq_one_letter_code
_entity_poly.pdbx_strand_id
1 'polypeptide(L)' 'PHTQYHISGRLAVKMDDGSEEIFGPGDVSHLPPGHDAWVVGNEPVVVIDITGMSHYAQE' A
#
# COMPACT_ATOMS: atom_id res chain seq x y z
N PRO A 1 -8.97 2.12 -3.77
CA PRO A 1 -7.91 1.40 -4.50
C PRO A 1 -6.60 2.17 -4.32
N HIS A 2 -5.48 1.45 -4.21
CA HIS A 2 -4.17 2.05 -3.99
C HIS A 2 -3.16 1.46 -4.98
N THR A 3 -2.59 2.31 -5.83
CA THR A 3 -1.41 1.99 -6.63
C THR A 3 -0.24 2.71 -5.99
N GLN A 4 0.66 1.95 -5.38
CA GLN A 4 1.67 2.47 -4.48
C GLN A 4 3.08 2.11 -4.93
N TYR A 5 4.01 3.03 -4.75
CA TYR A 5 5.45 2.77 -4.75
C TYR A 5 5.98 2.83 -3.31
N HIS A 6 6.72 1.81 -2.90
CA HIS A 6 7.19 1.63 -1.51
C HIS A 6 8.60 2.21 -1.33
N ILE A 7 8.73 3.22 -0.48
CA ILE A 7 9.99 3.96 -0.23
C ILE A 7 10.80 3.33 0.91
N SER A 8 10.16 3.00 2.04
CA SER A 8 10.82 2.46 3.23
C SER A 8 9.89 1.54 4.01
N GLY A 9 10.45 0.75 4.93
CA GLY A 9 9.70 -0.20 5.75
C GLY A 9 9.15 -1.38 4.95
N ARG A 10 8.29 -2.18 5.60
CA ARG A 10 7.60 -3.32 4.98
C ARG A 10 6.12 -3.28 5.34
N LEU A 11 5.26 -3.36 4.33
CA LEU A 11 3.81 -3.36 4.49
C LEU A 11 3.28 -4.76 4.18
N ALA A 12 2.69 -5.41 5.18
CA ALA A 12 1.87 -6.59 4.94
C ALA A 12 0.47 -6.12 4.54
N VAL A 13 -0.11 -6.79 3.54
CA VAL A 13 -1.47 -6.56 3.05
C VAL A 13 -2.19 -7.89 3.02
N LYS A 14 -3.44 -7.89 3.51
CA LYS A 14 -4.36 -9.02 3.42
C LYS A 14 -5.60 -8.60 2.66
N MET A 15 -5.90 -9.30 1.58
CA MET A 15 -7.11 -9.09 0.79
C MET A 15 -8.31 -9.84 1.41
N ASP A 16 -9.53 -9.43 1.08
CA ASP A 16 -10.76 -10.07 1.58
C ASP A 16 -10.90 -11.55 1.15
N ASP A 17 -10.25 -11.96 0.05
CA ASP A 17 -10.19 -13.36 -0.39
C ASP A 17 -9.21 -14.21 0.44
N GLY A 18 -8.52 -13.58 1.39
CA GLY A 18 -7.57 -14.20 2.30
C GLY A 18 -6.13 -14.26 1.77
N SER A 19 -5.86 -13.81 0.55
CA SER A 19 -4.48 -13.69 0.05
C SER A 19 -3.69 -12.64 0.84
N GLU A 20 -2.41 -12.94 1.08
CA GLU A 20 -1.50 -12.08 1.83
C GLU A 20 -0.19 -11.88 1.08
N GLU A 21 0.30 -10.64 1.06
CA GLU A 21 1.57 -10.27 0.46
C GLU A 21 2.30 -9.23 1.33
N ILE A 22 3.63 -9.22 1.28
CA ILE A 22 4.46 -8.23 1.97
C ILE A 22 5.26 -7.47 0.91
N PHE A 23 5.07 -6.15 0.88
CA PHE A 23 5.80 -5.24 0.01
C PHE A 23 6.89 -4.50 0.79
N GLY A 24 8.04 -4.30 0.18
CA GLY A 24 9.19 -3.60 0.73
C GLY A 24 9.74 -2.51 -0.20
N PRO A 25 10.88 -1.90 0.16
CA PRO A 25 11.42 -0.77 -0.58
C PRO A 25 11.74 -1.13 -2.03
N GLY A 26 11.21 -0.33 -2.97
CA GLY A 26 11.35 -0.55 -4.40
C GLY A 26 10.18 -1.29 -5.06
N ASP A 27 9.30 -1.92 -4.28
CA ASP A 27 8.15 -2.64 -4.82
C ASP A 27 7.05 -1.69 -5.30
N VAL A 28 6.25 -2.18 -6.24
CA VAL A 28 5.01 -1.55 -6.69
C VAL A 28 3.85 -2.49 -6.34
N SER A 29 2.82 -1.95 -5.70
CA SER A 29 1.61 -2.70 -5.37
C SER A 29 0.39 -2.05 -6.02
N HIS A 30 -0.57 -2.87 -6.44
CA HIS A 30 -1.91 -2.44 -6.84
C HIS A 30 -2.94 -3.16 -5.98
N LEU A 31 -3.61 -2.42 -5.11
CA LEU A 31 -4.50 -2.92 -4.07
C LEU A 31 -5.93 -2.43 -4.33
N PRO A 32 -6.81 -3.26 -4.93
CA PRO A 32 -8.23 -2.97 -5.05
C PRO A 32 -8.89 -2.73 -3.67
N PRO A 33 -10.08 -2.10 -3.60
CA PRO A 33 -10.84 -2.03 -2.35
C PRO A 33 -11.06 -3.43 -1.74
N GLY A 34 -11.06 -3.52 -0.41
CA GLY A 34 -11.17 -4.79 0.31
C GLY A 34 -9.81 -5.35 0.71
N HIS A 35 -9.16 -4.69 1.66
CA HIS A 35 -7.92 -5.15 2.27
C HIS A 35 -7.67 -4.48 3.62
N ASP A 36 -6.95 -5.19 4.48
CA ASP A 36 -6.28 -4.64 5.66
C ASP A 36 -4.78 -4.55 5.38
N ALA A 37 -4.11 -3.57 6.01
CA ALA A 37 -2.66 -3.43 5.89
C ALA A 37 -2.02 -3.05 7.23
N TRP A 38 -0.82 -3.58 7.50
CA TRP A 38 -0.07 -3.30 8.72
C TRP A 38 1.44 -3.28 8.50
N VAL A 39 2.14 -2.53 9.35
CA VAL A 39 3.61 -2.47 9.33
C VAL A 39 4.20 -3.76 9.86
N VAL A 40 5.18 -4.31 9.15
CA VAL A 40 6.00 -5.44 9.60
C VAL A 40 7.31 -4.92 10.18
N GLY A 41 7.55 -5.24 11.45
CA GLY A 41 8.73 -4.77 12.17
C GLY A 41 8.55 -3.36 12.74
N ASN A 42 9.67 -2.63 12.90
CA ASN A 42 9.70 -1.34 13.59
C ASN A 42 10.11 -0.17 12.69
N GLU A 43 10.38 -0.42 11.42
CA GLU A 43 10.74 0.62 10.45
C GLU A 43 9.45 1.22 9.86
N PRO A 44 9.28 2.56 9.87
CA PRO A 44 8.11 3.19 9.27
C PRO A 44 7.91 2.82 7.80
N VAL A 45 6.68 2.44 7.45
CA VAL A 45 6.28 2.31 6.05
C VAL A 45 6.04 3.71 5.49
N VAL A 46 6.74 4.01 4.39
CA VAL A 46 6.51 5.23 3.61
C VAL A 46 6.19 4.81 2.18
N VAL A 47 5.06 5.27 1.66
CA VAL A 47 4.60 4.99 0.29
C VAL A 47 4.21 6.27 -0.44
N ILE A 48 4.33 6.26 -1.76
CA ILE A 48 3.63 7.21 -2.64
C ILE A 48 2.41 6.49 -3.18
N ASP A 49 1.21 6.97 -2.87
CA ASP A 49 -0.04 6.42 -3.40
C ASP A 49 -0.61 7.32 -4.51
N ILE A 50 -0.55 6.84 -5.75
CA ILE A 50 -0.94 7.60 -6.93
C ILE A 50 -2.47 7.63 -7.08
N THR A 51 -3.17 6.50 -6.84
CA THR A 51 -4.62 6.44 -7.08
C THR A 51 -5.44 7.01 -5.95
N GLY A 52 -4.93 6.99 -4.72
CA GLY A 52 -5.56 7.68 -3.58
C GLY A 52 -5.71 9.18 -3.78
N MET A 53 -4.87 9.77 -4.63
CA MET A 53 -4.89 11.20 -4.96
C MET A 53 -5.76 11.53 -6.20
N SER A 54 -6.49 10.57 -6.76
CA SER A 54 -7.28 10.75 -8.00
C SER A 54 -8.28 11.92 -7.97
N HIS A 55 -8.74 12.33 -6.78
CA HIS A 55 -9.65 13.47 -6.58
C HIS A 55 -9.03 14.64 -5.83
N TYR A 56 -7.71 14.63 -5.61
CA TYR A 56 -7.04 15.68 -4.88
C TYR A 56 -7.05 17.01 -5.68
N ALA A 57 -7.41 18.10 -5.00
CA ALA A 57 -7.40 19.47 -5.54
C ALA A 57 -8.22 19.69 -6.83
N GLN A 58 -9.32 18.96 -6.99
CA GLN A 58 -10.32 19.25 -8.04
C GLN A 58 -11.15 20.49 -7.66
N GLU A 59 -11.44 21.35 -8.65
CA GLU A 59 -12.33 22.53 -8.52
C GLU A 59 -13.82 22.17 -8.51
#